data_AF-A0A087ULT4-F1
#
_entry.id   AF-A0A087ULT4-F1
#
_cell.length_a   1.000
_cell.length_b   1.000
_cell.length_c   1.000
_cell.angle_alpha   90.00
_cell.angle_beta   90.00
_cell.angle_gamma   90.00
#
_symmetry.space_group_name_H-M   'P 1'
#
loop_
_entity.id
_entity.type
_entity.pdbx_description
1 polymer ?
#
loop_
_entity_poly.entity_id
_entity_poly.type
_entity_poly.pdbx_seq_one_letter_code
_entity_poly.pdbx_strand_id
1 'polypeptide(L)'
;MIIRMMYVLPMIIGRTYDIEKKTVGVDIFPNEDVQNPRILEETFYTSSFKTIETSSDVKEFLSVKGDLSLGIKAGMFTFRGMGSYVKDSINTRNSVDVLTKVSYRTVSRSLPHSAKPVPYWKKMGKEYLGTHYVQSVLYGGDLIACIRFKASKAEYLQDIRATIKTSLEGGSALDLVGEGKLETLDKKLESKATMEINYFANVPLEGIPNTITGLRDLVRNFEQHVKKVNNGWGVPAEVEL
;
A
#
# COMPACT_ATOMS: atom_id res chain seq x y z
N MET A 1 -0.38 19.29 -14.69
CA MET A 1 -1.25 18.39 -13.93
C MET A 1 -0.33 17.63 -12.99
N ILE A 2 -0.55 17.71 -11.68
CA ILE A 2 0.29 17.00 -10.71
C ILE A 2 -0.16 15.54 -10.68
N ILE A 3 0.76 14.60 -10.84
CA ILE A 3 0.44 13.16 -10.82
C ILE A 3 1.03 12.54 -9.55
N ARG A 4 0.17 12.07 -8.65
CA ARG A 4 0.58 11.23 -7.52
C ARG A 4 0.47 9.76 -7.86
N MET A 5 1.49 9.00 -7.52
CA MET A 5 1.51 7.56 -7.73
C MET A 5 2.25 6.82 -6.62
N MET A 6 1.92 5.54 -6.47
CA MET A 6 2.61 4.64 -5.56
C MET A 6 4.08 4.50 -5.96
N TYR A 7 4.96 4.43 -4.95
CA TYR A 7 6.38 4.19 -5.15
C TYR A 7 6.62 2.72 -5.55
N VAL A 8 6.80 2.48 -6.84
CA VAL A 8 6.93 1.11 -7.40
C VAL A 8 8.31 0.79 -7.98
N LEU A 9 9.10 1.81 -8.27
CA LEU A 9 10.47 1.73 -8.80
C LEU A 9 11.34 2.71 -8.02
N PRO A 10 12.68 2.52 -7.99
CA PRO A 10 13.61 3.42 -7.32
C PRO A 10 13.66 4.79 -8.01
N MET A 11 12.63 5.59 -7.75
CA MET A 11 12.42 6.94 -8.22
C MET A 11 13.00 7.88 -7.18
N ILE A 12 14.00 8.67 -7.56
CA ILE A 12 14.61 9.68 -6.69
C ILE A 12 14.21 11.07 -7.16
N ILE A 13 14.20 12.02 -6.23
CA ILE A 13 13.88 13.42 -6.50
C ILE A 13 14.75 13.96 -7.64
N GLY A 14 14.14 14.65 -8.60
CA GLY A 14 14.82 15.21 -9.78
C GLY A 14 15.08 14.23 -10.92
N ARG A 15 14.80 12.94 -10.74
CA ARG A 15 14.90 11.94 -11.81
C ARG A 15 13.68 11.96 -12.71
N THR A 16 13.90 11.80 -14.02
CA THR A 16 12.80 11.70 -14.98
C THR A 16 12.13 10.32 -14.96
N TYR A 17 10.85 10.28 -15.33
CA TYR A 17 10.05 9.07 -15.43
C TYR A 17 9.14 9.12 -16.64
N ASP A 18 9.13 8.04 -17.44
CA ASP A 18 8.21 7.87 -18.57
C ASP A 18 6.96 7.14 -18.09
N ILE A 19 5.83 7.84 -18.04
CA ILE A 19 4.57 7.30 -17.53
C ILE A 19 3.96 6.21 -18.42
N GLU A 20 4.20 6.26 -19.73
CA GLU A 20 3.64 5.31 -20.69
C GLU A 20 4.45 4.02 -20.69
N LYS A 21 5.79 4.17 -20.75
CA LYS A 21 6.71 3.02 -20.75
C LYS A 21 6.98 2.45 -19.36
N LYS A 22 6.65 3.20 -18.32
CA LYS A 22 6.93 2.88 -16.90
C LYS A 22 8.42 2.68 -16.62
N THR A 23 9.26 3.52 -17.25
CA THR A 23 10.71 3.43 -17.13
C THR A 23 11.28 4.65 -16.43
N VAL A 24 12.26 4.40 -15.55
CA VAL A 24 13.04 5.44 -14.89
C VAL A 24 14.08 5.98 -15.88
N GLY A 25 14.14 7.30 -16.03
CA GLY A 25 15.08 7.98 -16.90
C GLY A 25 16.28 8.55 -16.14
N VAL A 26 16.84 9.64 -16.66
CA VAL A 26 18.02 10.32 -16.11
C VAL A 26 17.67 11.45 -15.13
N ASP A 27 18.65 11.85 -14.33
CA ASP A 27 18.58 13.01 -13.44
C ASP A 27 18.76 14.31 -14.23
N ILE A 28 17.80 15.22 -14.08
CA ILE A 28 17.81 16.50 -14.83
C ILE A 28 18.02 17.71 -13.93
N PHE A 29 18.15 17.53 -12.61
CA PHE A 29 18.41 18.60 -11.65
C PHE A 29 19.85 18.51 -11.10
N PRO A 30 20.46 19.65 -10.73
CA PRO A 30 21.75 19.67 -10.04
C PRO A 30 21.74 18.76 -8.80
N ASN A 31 22.84 18.06 -8.57
CA ASN A 31 22.95 17.15 -7.42
C ASN A 31 22.76 17.91 -6.09
N GLU A 32 23.22 19.17 -6.01
CA GLU A 32 23.02 20.02 -4.83
C GLU A 32 21.55 20.20 -4.46
N ASP A 33 20.66 20.43 -5.43
CA ASP A 33 19.22 20.58 -5.20
C ASP A 33 18.56 19.26 -4.79
N VAL A 34 19.09 18.12 -5.28
CA VAL A 34 18.59 16.78 -4.96
C VAL A 34 19.03 16.34 -3.56
N GLN A 35 20.26 16.68 -3.14
CA GLN A 35 20.78 16.34 -1.81
C GLN A 35 20.26 17.27 -0.71
N ASN A 36 19.86 18.49 -1.06
CA ASN A 36 19.28 19.47 -0.13
C ASN A 36 17.78 19.69 -0.42
N PRO A 37 16.93 18.64 -0.33
CA PRO A 37 15.52 18.81 -0.59
C PRO A 37 14.86 19.62 0.51
N ARG A 38 13.76 20.28 0.16
CA ARG A 38 12.84 20.82 1.16
C ARG A 38 12.17 19.65 1.87
N ILE A 39 12.23 19.66 3.20
CA ILE A 39 11.61 18.67 4.07
C ILE A 39 10.35 19.29 4.67
N LEU A 40 9.22 18.59 4.55
CA LEU A 40 7.96 18.94 5.18
C LEU A 40 7.52 17.77 6.06
N GLU A 41 7.24 18.03 7.32
CA GLU A 41 6.60 17.06 8.20
C GLU A 41 5.12 16.97 7.84
N GLU A 42 4.70 15.83 7.30
CA GLU A 42 3.34 15.55 6.86
C GLU A 42 2.87 14.27 7.55
N THR A 43 2.65 14.38 8.86
CA THR A 43 2.19 13.24 9.65
C THR A 43 0.69 13.08 9.53
N PHE A 44 0.26 11.99 8.90
CA PHE A 44 -1.14 11.61 8.89
C PHE A 44 -1.31 10.09 8.88
N TYR A 45 -2.39 9.66 9.52
CA TYR A 45 -2.79 8.27 9.65
C TYR A 45 -4.13 8.10 8.97
N THR A 46 -4.19 7.25 7.94
CA THR A 46 -5.45 6.85 7.32
C THR A 46 -5.64 5.35 7.46
N SER A 47 -6.87 4.95 7.69
CA SER A 47 -7.17 3.53 7.81
C SER A 47 -8.56 3.22 7.32
N SER A 48 -8.71 2.08 6.67
CA SER A 48 -9.97 1.62 6.09
C SER A 48 -10.02 0.11 6.04
N PHE A 49 -11.22 -0.46 5.92
CA PHE A 49 -11.39 -1.86 5.59
C PHE A 49 -12.50 -2.09 4.56
N LYS A 50 -12.40 -3.20 3.82
CA LYS A 50 -13.39 -3.62 2.82
C LYS A 50 -13.44 -5.15 2.73
N THR A 51 -14.64 -5.71 2.60
CA THR A 51 -14.83 -7.10 2.20
C THR A 51 -14.55 -7.25 0.70
N ILE A 52 -13.70 -8.21 0.34
CA ILE A 52 -13.27 -8.46 -1.03
C ILE A 52 -14.09 -9.59 -1.62
N GLU A 53 -14.81 -9.29 -2.70
CA GLU A 53 -15.59 -10.29 -3.45
C GLU A 53 -14.95 -10.59 -4.80
N THR A 54 -14.26 -9.60 -5.38
CA THR A 54 -13.70 -9.67 -6.73
C THR A 54 -12.28 -9.13 -6.79
N SER A 55 -11.56 -9.47 -7.87
CA SER A 55 -10.27 -8.84 -8.16
C SER A 55 -10.37 -7.34 -8.43
N SER A 56 -11.54 -6.86 -8.84
CA SER A 56 -11.81 -5.43 -9.00
C SER A 56 -11.87 -4.71 -7.65
N ASP A 57 -12.45 -5.34 -6.62
CA ASP A 57 -12.46 -4.79 -5.26
C ASP A 57 -11.05 -4.58 -4.72
N VAL A 58 -10.14 -5.53 -4.98
CA VAL A 58 -8.73 -5.40 -4.57
C VAL A 58 -8.08 -4.20 -5.25
N LYS A 59 -8.28 -4.03 -6.57
CA LYS A 59 -7.70 -2.93 -7.34
C LYS A 59 -8.22 -1.57 -6.85
N GLU A 60 -9.53 -1.48 -6.64
CA GLU A 60 -10.19 -0.26 -6.14
C GLU A 60 -9.69 0.08 -4.74
N PHE A 61 -9.77 -0.87 -3.80
CA PHE A 61 -9.44 -0.66 -2.39
C PHE A 61 -7.97 -0.32 -2.17
N LEU A 62 -7.07 -0.97 -2.91
CA LEU A 62 -5.63 -0.70 -2.81
C LEU A 62 -5.19 0.45 -3.73
N SER A 63 -6.10 1.05 -4.51
CA SER A 63 -5.81 2.08 -5.49
C SER A 63 -4.75 1.66 -6.52
N VAL A 64 -4.75 0.38 -6.89
CA VAL A 64 -3.81 -0.20 -7.85
C VAL A 64 -4.45 -0.18 -9.24
N LYS A 65 -3.94 0.66 -10.14
CA LYS A 65 -4.38 0.71 -11.54
C LYS A 65 -4.28 -0.66 -12.22
N GLY A 66 -5.16 -0.92 -13.19
CA GLY A 66 -5.25 -2.20 -13.90
C GLY A 66 -3.91 -2.71 -14.44
N ASP A 67 -3.18 -1.87 -15.17
CA ASP A 67 -1.90 -2.25 -15.77
C ASP A 67 -0.79 -2.46 -14.74
N LEU A 68 -0.85 -1.73 -13.61
CA LEU A 68 0.07 -1.95 -12.49
C LEU A 68 -0.24 -3.31 -11.85
N SER A 69 -1.51 -3.59 -11.56
CA SER A 69 -1.96 -4.89 -11.03
C SER A 69 -1.52 -6.06 -11.93
N LEU A 70 -1.65 -5.93 -13.25
CA LEU A 70 -1.18 -6.94 -14.20
C LEU A 70 0.34 -7.12 -14.14
N GLY A 71 1.11 -6.04 -14.16
CA GLY A 71 2.57 -6.12 -14.06
C GLY A 71 3.05 -6.78 -12.76
N ILE A 72 2.35 -6.51 -11.64
CA ILE A 72 2.63 -7.16 -10.34
C ILE A 72 2.37 -8.66 -10.42
N LYS A 73 1.21 -9.06 -10.97
CA LYS A 73 0.84 -10.47 -11.12
C LYS A 73 1.77 -11.21 -12.08
N ALA A 74 2.25 -10.54 -13.13
CA ALA A 74 3.22 -11.06 -14.08
C ALA A 74 4.66 -11.08 -13.52
N GLY A 75 4.89 -10.58 -12.30
CA GLY A 75 6.23 -10.53 -11.70
C GLY A 75 7.14 -9.44 -12.27
N MET A 76 6.62 -8.52 -13.09
CA MET A 76 7.37 -7.40 -13.66
C MET A 76 7.75 -6.34 -12.62
N PHE A 77 6.98 -6.26 -11.53
CA PHE A 77 7.25 -5.37 -10.40
C PHE A 77 7.24 -6.16 -9.09
N THR A 78 8.31 -6.06 -8.31
CA THR A 78 8.37 -6.60 -6.95
C THR A 78 8.27 -5.45 -5.94
N PHE A 79 7.10 -5.27 -5.33
CA PHE A 79 6.92 -4.32 -4.23
C PHE A 79 6.34 -5.03 -3.01
N ARG A 80 6.95 -4.79 -1.85
CA ARG A 80 6.52 -5.37 -0.57
C ARG A 80 5.21 -4.70 -0.13
N GLY A 81 4.47 -5.35 0.76
CA GLY A 81 3.16 -4.87 1.21
C GLY A 81 2.06 -5.20 0.21
N MET A 82 1.35 -4.18 -0.28
CA MET A 82 0.20 -4.33 -1.18
C MET A 82 0.47 -5.27 -2.37
N GLY A 83 1.70 -5.30 -2.90
CA GLY A 83 2.07 -6.16 -4.04
C GLY A 83 2.09 -7.63 -3.73
N SER A 84 2.60 -7.96 -2.55
CA SER A 84 2.57 -9.32 -2.03
C SER A 84 1.13 -9.82 -1.90
N TYR A 85 0.20 -8.97 -1.46
CA TYR A 85 -1.22 -9.36 -1.42
C TYR A 85 -1.85 -9.46 -2.81
N VAL A 86 -1.61 -8.51 -3.72
CA VAL A 86 -2.12 -8.57 -5.11
C VAL A 86 -1.66 -9.86 -5.80
N LYS A 87 -0.44 -10.33 -5.50
CA LYS A 87 0.06 -11.63 -5.95
C LYS A 87 -0.63 -12.82 -5.26
N ASP A 88 -0.88 -12.76 -3.95
CA ASP A 88 -1.55 -13.82 -3.18
C ASP A 88 -3.04 -14.00 -3.53
N SER A 89 -3.74 -12.90 -3.83
CA SER A 89 -5.19 -12.87 -4.15
C SER A 89 -5.63 -13.69 -5.38
N ILE A 90 -4.70 -14.38 -6.05
CA ILE A 90 -4.97 -15.27 -7.20
C ILE A 90 -5.68 -16.56 -6.76
N ASN A 91 -5.60 -16.97 -5.49
CA ASN A 91 -5.98 -18.32 -5.03
C ASN A 91 -7.21 -18.43 -4.12
N THR A 92 -8.10 -17.44 -4.05
CA THR A 92 -9.17 -17.35 -3.02
C THR A 92 -10.52 -17.95 -3.42
N ARG A 93 -10.55 -19.02 -4.21
CA ARG A 93 -11.81 -19.57 -4.78
C ARG A 93 -12.81 -20.07 -3.72
N ASN A 94 -12.34 -20.41 -2.52
CA ASN A 94 -13.14 -20.94 -1.41
C ASN A 94 -12.98 -20.12 -0.12
N SER A 95 -12.68 -18.83 -0.23
CA SER A 95 -12.58 -17.93 0.92
C SER A 95 -13.27 -16.60 0.67
N VAL A 96 -13.55 -15.89 1.76
CA VAL A 96 -13.96 -14.49 1.77
C VAL A 96 -12.92 -13.72 2.56
N ASP A 97 -12.35 -12.70 1.93
CA ASP A 97 -11.28 -11.91 2.52
C ASP A 97 -11.85 -10.56 2.99
N VAL A 98 -11.57 -10.18 4.23
CA VAL A 98 -11.75 -8.80 4.72
C VAL A 98 -10.37 -8.17 4.75
N LEU A 99 -10.18 -7.14 3.92
CA LEU A 99 -8.92 -6.40 3.87
C LEU A 99 -9.00 -5.15 4.71
N THR A 100 -7.95 -4.95 5.48
CA THR A 100 -7.69 -3.75 6.26
C THR A 100 -6.45 -3.07 5.69
N LYS A 101 -6.56 -1.80 5.33
CA LYS A 101 -5.44 -0.96 4.90
C LYS A 101 -5.19 0.11 5.93
N VAL A 102 -3.95 0.19 6.39
CA VAL A 102 -3.44 1.26 7.26
C VAL A 102 -2.29 1.94 6.53
N SER A 103 -2.37 3.25 6.41
CA SER A 103 -1.35 4.08 5.81
C SER A 103 -0.94 5.14 6.82
N TYR A 104 0.35 5.15 7.17
CA TYR A 104 0.95 6.17 8.01
C TYR A 104 1.98 6.92 7.17
N ARG A 105 1.87 8.24 7.11
CA ARG A 105 2.81 9.12 6.40
C ARG A 105 3.50 10.00 7.42
N THR A 106 4.74 10.39 7.11
CA THR A 106 5.64 11.04 8.07
C THR A 106 6.20 12.34 7.50
N VAL A 107 6.89 12.25 6.36
CA VAL A 107 7.70 13.32 5.81
C VAL A 107 7.63 13.32 4.30
N SER A 108 7.46 14.49 3.72
CA SER A 108 7.63 14.73 2.29
C SER A 108 8.96 15.40 2.03
N ARG A 109 9.72 14.87 1.06
CA ARG A 109 10.95 15.49 0.54
C ARG A 109 10.66 15.97 -0.87
N SER A 110 10.81 17.26 -1.12
CA SER A 110 10.57 17.87 -2.43
C SER A 110 11.78 18.61 -2.95
N LEU A 111 11.88 18.75 -4.27
CA LEU A 111 12.80 19.74 -4.85
C LEU A 111 12.54 21.13 -4.23
N PRO A 112 13.60 21.93 -4.00
CA PRO A 112 13.45 23.34 -3.68
C PRO A 112 12.71 24.08 -4.80
N HIS A 113 11.91 25.10 -4.44
CA HIS A 113 11.19 25.92 -5.45
C HIS A 113 12.12 26.66 -6.41
N SER A 114 13.36 26.92 -5.98
CA SER A 114 14.40 27.56 -6.79
C SER A 114 15.14 26.59 -7.72
N ALA A 115 14.95 25.28 -7.55
CA ALA A 115 15.67 24.27 -8.31
C ALA A 115 15.35 24.39 -9.80
N LYS A 116 16.38 24.37 -10.64
CA LYS A 116 16.23 24.46 -12.08
C LYS A 116 16.91 23.27 -12.75
N PRO A 117 16.33 22.72 -13.82
CA PRO A 117 17.01 21.68 -14.57
C PRO A 117 18.37 22.14 -15.11
N VAL A 118 19.32 21.22 -15.23
CA VAL A 118 20.67 21.49 -15.76
C VAL A 118 20.58 22.04 -17.20
N PRO A 119 21.33 23.08 -17.60
CA PRO A 119 21.09 23.80 -18.88
C PRO A 119 21.10 22.91 -20.14
N TYR A 120 21.82 21.80 -20.09
CA TYR A 120 21.97 20.86 -21.20
C TYR A 120 20.95 19.72 -21.21
N TRP A 121 19.97 19.69 -20.29
CA TRP A 121 18.96 18.60 -20.25
C TRP A 121 18.23 18.45 -21.58
N LYS A 122 17.95 19.56 -22.28
CA LYS A 122 17.31 19.56 -23.61
C LYS A 122 18.17 18.96 -24.72
N LYS A 123 19.48 18.84 -24.50
CA LYS A 123 20.43 18.23 -25.44
C LYS A 123 20.62 16.73 -25.17
N MET A 124 20.09 16.21 -24.05
CA MET A 124 20.08 14.77 -23.78
C MET A 124 19.18 14.07 -24.80
N GLY A 125 19.56 12.85 -25.19
CA GLY A 125 18.75 12.03 -26.09
C GLY A 125 17.35 11.81 -25.53
N LYS A 126 16.32 11.94 -26.38
CA LYS A 126 14.92 11.77 -25.97
C LYS A 126 14.63 10.36 -25.45
N GLU A 127 15.45 9.38 -25.84
CA GLU A 127 15.41 8.01 -25.38
C GLU A 127 15.78 7.86 -23.89
N TYR A 128 16.52 8.82 -23.32
CA TYR A 128 16.92 8.82 -21.90
C TYR A 128 16.01 9.67 -21.01
N LEU A 129 15.25 10.58 -21.61
CA LEU A 129 14.35 11.50 -20.91
C LEU A 129 12.97 10.87 -20.72
N GLY A 130 12.49 10.89 -19.47
CA GLY A 130 11.09 10.62 -19.18
C GLY A 130 10.14 11.75 -19.59
N THR A 131 8.84 11.50 -19.47
CA THR A 131 7.79 12.49 -19.75
C THR A 131 7.53 13.44 -18.58
N HIS A 132 7.87 13.01 -17.36
CA HIS A 132 7.75 13.77 -16.12
C HIS A 132 9.05 13.67 -15.30
N TYR A 133 9.13 14.35 -14.16
CA TYR A 133 10.23 14.18 -13.21
C TYR A 133 9.69 14.10 -11.78
N VAL A 134 10.40 13.39 -10.90
CA VAL A 134 10.01 13.26 -9.50
C VAL A 134 10.20 14.59 -8.79
N GLN A 135 9.11 15.30 -8.53
CA GLN A 135 9.10 16.55 -7.80
C GLN A 135 9.22 16.34 -6.30
N SER A 136 8.50 15.34 -5.77
CA SER A 136 8.56 14.99 -4.36
C SER A 136 8.37 13.50 -4.11
N VAL A 137 8.85 13.05 -2.95
CA VAL A 137 8.69 11.70 -2.43
C VAL A 137 8.11 11.81 -1.03
N LEU A 138 6.95 11.19 -0.82
CA LEU A 138 6.29 11.08 0.48
C LEU A 138 6.69 9.75 1.13
N TYR A 139 7.22 9.86 2.35
CA TYR A 139 7.68 8.73 3.15
C TYR A 139 6.64 8.30 4.16
N GLY A 140 6.71 7.03 4.55
CA GLY A 140 5.85 6.45 5.57
C GLY A 140 5.84 4.92 5.51
N GLY A 141 4.69 4.33 5.80
CA GLY A 141 4.47 2.90 5.69
C GLY A 141 3.02 2.57 5.38
N ASP A 142 2.83 1.42 4.76
CA ASP A 142 1.54 0.80 4.48
C ASP A 142 1.52 -0.60 5.09
N LEU A 143 0.41 -0.92 5.76
CA LEU A 143 0.08 -2.25 6.25
C LEU A 143 -1.24 -2.69 5.62
N ILE A 144 -1.21 -3.85 5.00
CA ILE A 144 -2.40 -4.59 4.60
C ILE A 144 -2.53 -5.80 5.52
N ALA A 145 -3.62 -5.88 6.27
CA ALA A 145 -4.00 -7.11 6.97
C ALA A 145 -5.17 -7.76 6.23
N CYS A 146 -5.06 -9.05 5.97
CA CYS A 146 -6.07 -9.87 5.33
C CYS A 146 -6.62 -10.85 6.36
N ILE A 147 -7.88 -10.66 6.72
CA ILE A 147 -8.64 -11.61 7.54
C ILE A 147 -9.40 -12.50 6.56
N ARG A 148 -8.94 -13.74 6.41
CA ARG A 148 -9.45 -14.69 5.44
C ARG A 148 -10.33 -15.71 6.14
N PHE A 149 -11.60 -15.77 5.76
CA PHE A 149 -12.53 -16.81 6.18
C PHE A 149 -12.56 -17.90 5.12
N LYS A 150 -11.88 -19.02 5.37
CA LYS A 150 -11.83 -20.17 4.47
C LYS A 150 -13.00 -21.10 4.75
N ALA A 151 -13.88 -21.27 3.76
CA ALA A 151 -15.08 -22.08 3.93
C ALA A 151 -14.70 -23.57 4.06
N SER A 152 -15.29 -24.26 5.04
CA SER A 152 -15.09 -25.70 5.22
C SER A 152 -15.74 -26.52 4.10
N LYS A 153 -16.80 -25.97 3.47
CA LYS A 153 -17.48 -26.51 2.31
C LYS A 153 -17.88 -25.38 1.37
N ALA A 154 -17.91 -25.66 0.06
CA ALA A 154 -18.27 -24.69 -0.96
C ALA A 154 -19.71 -24.13 -0.79
N GLU A 155 -20.63 -24.94 -0.27
CA GLU A 155 -22.02 -24.54 0.00
C GLU A 155 -22.14 -23.43 1.05
N TYR A 156 -21.19 -23.34 1.99
CA TYR A 156 -21.20 -22.31 3.04
C TYR A 156 -20.71 -20.95 2.54
N LEU A 157 -20.13 -20.86 1.34
CA LEU A 157 -19.50 -19.63 0.88
C LEU A 157 -20.48 -18.45 0.80
N GLN A 158 -21.71 -18.69 0.37
CA GLN A 158 -22.73 -17.63 0.30
C GLN A 158 -23.19 -17.19 1.70
N ASP A 159 -23.38 -18.14 2.61
CA ASP A 159 -23.73 -17.84 4.01
C ASP A 159 -22.62 -17.05 4.71
N ILE A 160 -21.36 -17.41 4.48
CA ILE A 160 -20.19 -16.69 5.02
C ILE A 160 -20.19 -15.25 4.49
N ARG A 161 -20.34 -15.06 3.17
CA ARG A 161 -20.43 -13.71 2.57
C ARG A 161 -21.55 -12.89 3.18
N ALA A 162 -22.75 -13.46 3.27
CA ALA A 162 -23.91 -12.78 3.84
C ALA A 162 -23.69 -12.40 5.32
N THR A 163 -23.08 -13.29 6.10
CA THR A 163 -22.79 -13.04 7.52
C THR A 163 -21.74 -11.94 7.70
N ILE A 164 -20.68 -11.94 6.89
CA ILE A 164 -19.65 -10.90 6.91
C ILE A 164 -20.27 -9.56 6.51
N LYS A 165 -21.02 -9.52 5.41
CA LYS A 165 -21.65 -8.28 4.90
C LYS A 165 -22.66 -7.68 5.88
N THR A 166 -23.44 -8.51 6.59
CA THR A 166 -24.39 -8.02 7.59
C THR A 166 -23.72 -7.61 8.91
N SER A 167 -22.54 -8.18 9.22
CA SER A 167 -21.80 -7.87 10.44
C SER A 167 -20.82 -6.71 10.27
N LEU A 168 -20.36 -6.47 9.04
CA LEU A 168 -19.34 -5.50 8.68
C LEU A 168 -19.84 -4.61 7.55
N GLU A 169 -20.10 -3.35 7.86
CA GLU A 169 -20.25 -2.28 6.88
C GLU A 169 -18.95 -1.47 6.88
N GLY A 170 -18.46 -1.08 5.70
CA GLY A 170 -17.15 -0.44 5.54
C GLY A 170 -16.94 0.75 6.48
N GLY A 171 -15.69 1.02 6.85
CA GLY A 171 -15.35 2.04 7.83
C GLY A 171 -13.86 2.09 8.12
N SER A 172 -13.48 2.65 9.27
CA SER A 172 -12.08 2.73 9.70
C SER A 172 -11.56 1.34 10.09
N ALA A 173 -10.29 1.06 9.82
CA ALA A 173 -9.63 -0.16 10.30
C ALA A 173 -9.74 -0.30 11.82
N LEU A 174 -9.66 0.84 12.54
CA LEU A 174 -9.79 0.91 13.98
C LEU A 174 -11.17 0.46 14.47
N ASP A 175 -12.22 0.73 13.68
CA ASP A 175 -13.58 0.31 14.00
C ASP A 175 -13.74 -1.21 13.84
N LEU A 176 -13.10 -1.79 12.83
CA LEU A 176 -13.11 -3.24 12.59
C LEU A 176 -12.40 -3.98 13.72
N VAL A 177 -11.20 -3.52 14.09
CA VAL A 177 -10.43 -4.11 15.19
C VAL A 177 -10.88 -3.64 16.57
N GLY A 178 -12.03 -2.97 16.67
CA GLY A 178 -12.68 -2.69 17.95
C GLY A 178 -12.91 -3.98 18.75
N GLU A 179 -13.07 -3.86 20.07
CA GLU A 179 -13.33 -5.02 20.92
C GLU A 179 -14.66 -5.68 20.53
N GLY A 180 -14.64 -7.00 20.37
CA GLY A 180 -15.82 -7.84 20.21
C GLY A 180 -16.35 -8.01 18.78
N LYS A 181 -16.05 -7.12 17.83
CA LYS A 181 -16.59 -7.24 16.46
C LYS A 181 -16.07 -8.47 15.72
N LEU A 182 -14.75 -8.61 15.64
CA LEU A 182 -14.13 -9.74 14.97
C LEU A 182 -14.33 -11.04 15.74
N GLU A 183 -14.32 -11.01 17.06
CA GLU A 183 -14.58 -12.18 17.91
C GLU A 183 -16.02 -12.69 17.73
N THR A 184 -17.00 -11.78 17.66
CA THR A 184 -18.39 -12.14 17.38
C THR A 184 -18.56 -12.72 15.98
N LEU A 185 -17.86 -12.15 14.99
CA LEU A 185 -17.90 -12.64 13.62
C LEU A 185 -17.28 -14.03 13.48
N ASP A 186 -16.12 -14.25 14.10
CA ASP A 186 -15.43 -15.54 14.13
C ASP A 186 -16.32 -16.61 14.78
N LYS A 187 -16.90 -16.31 15.95
CA LYS A 187 -17.84 -17.20 16.64
C LYS A 187 -19.09 -17.54 15.80
N LYS A 188 -19.66 -16.57 15.07
CA LYS A 188 -20.81 -16.83 14.17
C LYS A 188 -20.46 -17.79 13.03
N LEU A 189 -19.18 -17.85 12.64
CA LEU A 189 -18.70 -18.58 11.48
C LEU A 189 -17.90 -19.84 11.84
N GLU A 190 -17.66 -20.13 13.12
CA GLU A 190 -16.78 -21.22 13.60
C GLU A 190 -17.14 -22.61 13.04
N SER A 191 -18.43 -22.87 12.78
CA SER A 191 -18.91 -24.13 12.20
C SER A 191 -18.81 -24.20 10.66
N LYS A 192 -18.62 -23.06 10.01
CA LYS A 192 -18.66 -22.89 8.55
C LYS A 192 -17.32 -22.52 7.93
N ALA A 193 -16.42 -21.89 8.70
CA ALA A 193 -15.15 -21.38 8.20
C ALA A 193 -14.05 -21.42 9.26
N THR A 194 -12.81 -21.42 8.78
CA THR A 194 -11.62 -21.13 9.58
C THR A 194 -11.14 -19.72 9.27
N MET A 195 -10.82 -18.95 10.29
CA MET A 195 -10.24 -17.61 10.14
C MET A 195 -8.70 -17.71 10.09
N GLU A 196 -8.11 -17.08 9.09
CA GLU A 196 -6.66 -16.90 8.93
C GLU A 196 -6.35 -15.41 8.87
N ILE A 197 -5.24 -14.96 9.48
CA ILE A 197 -4.83 -13.56 9.42
C ILE A 197 -3.44 -13.47 8.78
N ASN A 198 -3.35 -12.75 7.67
CA ASN A 198 -2.12 -12.54 6.90
C ASN A 198 -1.77 -11.06 6.83
N TYR A 199 -0.47 -10.75 6.90
CA TYR A 199 0.01 -9.36 6.93
C TYR A 199 0.97 -9.10 5.78
N PHE A 200 0.79 -7.94 5.16
CA PHE A 200 1.63 -7.46 4.09
C PHE A 200 1.96 -6.00 4.35
N ALA A 201 3.21 -5.73 4.75
CA ALA A 201 3.70 -4.38 4.97
C ALA A 201 4.91 -4.06 4.08
N ASN A 202 5.09 -2.77 3.80
CA ASN A 202 6.29 -2.25 3.13
C ASN A 202 7.40 -1.85 4.13
N VAL A 203 7.09 -1.82 5.43
CA VAL A 203 8.03 -1.69 6.54
C VAL A 203 8.17 -3.03 7.29
N PRO A 204 9.30 -3.29 7.97
CA PRO A 204 9.45 -4.46 8.82
C PRO A 204 8.42 -4.48 9.95
N LEU A 205 7.79 -5.63 10.16
CA LEU A 205 6.89 -5.88 11.28
C LEU A 205 7.61 -6.72 12.33
N GLU A 206 7.48 -6.35 13.60
CA GLU A 206 7.97 -7.13 14.74
C GLU A 206 6.80 -7.87 15.37
N GLY A 207 7.02 -9.12 15.79
CA GLY A 207 6.01 -9.89 16.51
C GLY A 207 4.73 -10.11 15.70
N ILE A 208 4.84 -10.60 14.45
CA ILE A 208 3.70 -10.84 13.56
C ILE A 208 2.70 -11.75 14.25
N PRO A 209 1.55 -11.23 14.69
CA PRO A 209 0.58 -12.03 15.41
C PRO A 209 -0.26 -12.84 14.42
N ASN A 210 -0.93 -13.88 14.87
CA ASN A 210 -1.95 -14.61 14.09
C ASN A 210 -3.29 -14.65 14.82
N THR A 211 -3.52 -13.71 15.73
CA THR A 211 -4.72 -13.61 16.58
C THR A 211 -5.42 -12.27 16.38
N ILE A 212 -6.71 -12.20 16.71
CA ILE A 212 -7.49 -10.94 16.65
C ILE A 212 -6.86 -9.87 17.55
N THR A 213 -6.43 -10.25 18.76
CA THR A 213 -5.77 -9.32 19.70
C THR A 213 -4.50 -8.75 19.08
N GLY A 214 -3.65 -9.59 18.49
CA GLY A 214 -2.43 -9.08 17.88
C GLY A 214 -2.69 -8.29 16.60
N LEU A 215 -3.70 -8.63 15.79
CA LEU A 215 -4.14 -7.77 14.68
C LEU A 215 -4.53 -6.38 15.18
N ARG A 216 -5.32 -6.31 16.25
CA ARG A 216 -5.75 -5.06 16.89
C ARG A 216 -4.55 -4.25 17.36
N ASP A 217 -3.61 -4.87 18.06
CA ASP A 217 -2.41 -4.21 18.55
C ASP A 217 -1.54 -3.69 17.40
N LEU A 218 -1.39 -4.49 16.34
CA LEU A 218 -0.60 -4.09 15.18
C LEU A 218 -1.23 -2.90 14.44
N VAL A 219 -2.56 -2.92 14.22
CA VAL A 219 -3.26 -1.81 13.56
C VAL A 219 -3.15 -0.53 14.41
N ARG A 220 -3.35 -0.61 15.73
CA ARG A 220 -3.28 0.55 16.63
C ARG A 220 -1.87 1.13 16.75
N ASN A 221 -0.85 0.29 16.71
CA ASN A 221 0.54 0.69 16.94
C ASN A 221 1.39 0.72 15.66
N PHE A 222 0.78 0.63 14.48
CA PHE A 222 1.52 0.53 13.22
C PHE A 222 2.51 1.69 13.01
N GLU A 223 2.17 2.89 13.47
CA GLU A 223 3.08 4.04 13.41
C GLU A 223 4.44 3.80 14.08
N GLN A 224 4.49 2.99 15.14
CA GLN A 224 5.74 2.66 15.84
C GLN A 224 6.67 1.83 14.96
N HIS A 225 6.10 0.94 14.13
CA HIS A 225 6.87 0.15 13.17
C HIS A 225 7.44 1.03 12.06
N VAL A 226 6.67 2.03 11.60
CA VAL A 226 7.16 2.99 10.60
C VAL A 226 8.28 3.85 11.19
N LYS A 227 8.11 4.35 12.42
CA LYS A 227 9.10 5.21 13.10
C LYS A 227 10.43 4.51 13.40
N LYS A 228 10.49 3.18 13.39
CA LYS A 228 11.75 2.41 13.54
C LYS A 228 12.61 2.41 12.28
N VAL A 229 12.07 2.84 11.14
CA VAL A 229 12.76 2.77 9.84
C VAL A 229 13.23 4.17 9.43
N ASN A 230 14.46 4.25 8.92
CA ASN A 230 15.02 5.45 8.29
C ASN A 230 14.84 6.73 9.15
N ASN A 231 15.35 6.71 10.38
CA ASN A 231 15.29 7.83 11.33
C ASN A 231 13.86 8.36 11.58
N GLY A 232 12.86 7.48 11.57
CA GLY A 232 11.47 7.88 11.79
C GLY A 232 10.65 8.11 10.54
N TRP A 233 11.28 8.17 9.35
CA TRP A 233 10.57 8.49 8.12
C TRP A 233 9.80 7.31 7.54
N GLY A 234 10.21 6.07 7.81
CA GLY A 234 9.68 4.93 7.07
C GLY A 234 10.35 4.76 5.71
N VAL A 235 9.61 4.17 4.77
CA VAL A 235 10.05 3.93 3.39
C VAL A 235 9.37 4.90 2.42
N PRO A 236 9.91 5.12 1.21
CA PRO A 236 9.19 5.82 0.16
C PRO A 236 7.85 5.13 -0.13
N ALA A 237 6.75 5.87 -0.01
CA ALA A 237 5.39 5.33 -0.18
C ALA A 237 4.74 5.85 -1.47
N GLU A 238 4.88 7.15 -1.74
CA GLU A 238 4.28 7.82 -2.89
C GLU A 238 5.29 8.79 -3.52
N VAL A 239 5.14 9.02 -4.82
CA VAL A 239 5.86 10.07 -5.54
C VAL A 239 4.88 11.01 -6.22
N GLU A 240 5.31 12.26 -6.32
CA GLU A 240 4.66 13.30 -7.11
C GLU A 240 5.53 13.58 -8.32
N LEU A 241 4.94 13.48 -9.52
CA LEU A 241 5.55 13.73 -10.82
C LEU A 241 5.03 15.02 -11.46
#